data_AF-A0A538JNB4-F1
#
_entry.id   AF-A0A538JNB4-F1
#
_cell.length_a   1.000
_cell.length_b   1.000
_cell.length_c   1.000
_cell.angle_alpha   90.00
_cell.angle_beta   90.00
_cell.angle_gamma   90.00
#
_symmetry.space_group_name_H-M   'P 1'
#
loop_
_entity.id
_entity.type
_entity.pdbx_description
1 polymer ?
#
loop_
_entity_poly.entity_id
_entity_poly.type
_entity_poly.pdbx_seq_one_letter_code
_entity_poly.pdbx_strand_id
1 'polypeptide(L)' 'MSEIVENEAIVEALAIIDQSLGQLHTRELVSSSEVSDVLLDVRSLLAALELDGNVEAPSPN' A
#
# COMPACT_ATOMS: atom_id res chain seq x y z
N MET A 1 -13.88 -17.72 1.35
CA MET A 1 -13.82 -16.73 2.45
C MET A 1 -12.45 -16.04 2.52
N SER A 2 -11.32 -16.72 2.22
CA SER A 2 -9.99 -16.07 2.14
C SER A 2 -9.89 -14.97 1.07
N GLU A 3 -10.41 -15.24 -0.12
CA GLU A 3 -10.35 -14.31 -1.27
C GLU A 3 -11.10 -12.97 -1.05
N ILE A 4 -12.12 -12.97 -0.19
CA ILE A 4 -12.86 -11.74 0.15
C ILE A 4 -12.06 -10.86 1.12
N VAL A 5 -11.29 -11.48 2.03
CA VAL A 5 -10.46 -10.79 3.02
C VAL A 5 -9.25 -10.12 2.37
N GLU A 6 -8.62 -10.76 1.38
CA GLU A 6 -7.53 -10.16 0.58
C GLU A 6 -7.99 -8.90 -0.16
N ASN A 7 -9.21 -8.91 -0.68
CA ASN A 7 -9.77 -7.75 -1.39
C ASN A 7 -10.02 -6.57 -0.44
N GLU A 8 -10.50 -6.83 0.79
CA GLU A 8 -10.71 -5.79 1.80
C GLU A 8 -9.39 -5.10 2.22
N ALA A 9 -8.30 -5.86 2.40
CA ALA A 9 -6.99 -5.31 2.74
C ALA A 9 -6.41 -4.42 1.63
N ILE A 10 -6.58 -4.82 0.36
CA ILE A 10 -6.18 -4.02 -0.79
C ILE A 10 -6.99 -2.73 -0.86
N VAL A 11 -8.31 -2.80 -0.64
CA VAL A 11 -9.19 -1.62 -0.63
C VAL A 11 -8.81 -0.63 0.47
N GLU A 12 -8.47 -1.11 1.67
CA GLU A 12 -8.02 -0.26 2.78
C GLU A 12 -6.68 0.43 2.47
N ALA A 13 -5.71 -0.32 1.93
CA ALA A 13 -4.44 0.26 1.52
C ALA A 13 -4.61 1.33 0.43
N LEU A 14 -5.48 1.09 -0.56
CA LEU A 14 -5.80 2.07 -1.61
C LEU A 14 -6.43 3.34 -1.02
N ALA A 15 -7.34 3.21 -0.05
CA ALA A 15 -7.95 4.36 0.62
C ALA A 15 -6.93 5.22 1.38
N ILE A 16 -5.95 4.59 2.05
CA ILE A 16 -4.86 5.28 2.74
C ILE A 16 -3.96 6.02 1.74
N ILE A 17 -3.63 5.37 0.62
CA ILE A 17 -2.84 5.97 -0.46
C ILE A 17 -3.55 7.21 -1.01
N ASP A 18 -4.82 7.08 -1.40
CA ASP A 18 -5.61 8.18 -1.98
C ASP A 18 -5.75 9.37 -1.03
N GLN A 19 -5.92 9.11 0.27
CA GLN A 19 -5.98 10.17 1.28
C GLN A 19 -4.65 10.92 1.38
N SER A 20 -3.52 10.21 1.37
CA SER A 20 -2.19 10.82 1.45
C SER A 20 -1.89 11.67 0.21
N LEU A 21 -2.25 11.17 -0.99
CA LEU A 21 -2.07 11.86 -2.26
C LEU A 21 -2.97 13.09 -2.40
N GLY A 22 -4.22 13.03 -1.94
CA GLY A 22 -5.14 14.17 -1.92
C GLY A 22 -4.63 15.33 -1.06
N GLN A 23 -3.97 15.02 0.08
CA GLN A 23 -3.34 16.02 0.93
C GLN A 23 -2.13 16.68 0.28
N LEU A 24 -1.33 15.91 -0.47
CA LEU A 24 -0.21 16.45 -1.26
C LEU A 24 -0.69 17.30 -2.44
N HIS A 25 -1.78 16.91 -3.10
CA HIS A 25 -2.33 17.64 -4.25
C HIS A 25 -2.91 19.02 -3.89
N THR A 26 -3.40 19.18 -2.65
CA THR A 26 -4.07 20.42 -2.20
C THR A 26 -3.10 21.46 -1.62
N ARG A 27 -1.80 21.13 -1.49
CA ARG A 27 -0.79 22.03 -0.92
C ARG A 27 0.12 22.58 -2.02
N GLU A 28 0.27 23.91 -2.08
CA GLU A 28 1.06 24.60 -3.12
C GLU A 28 2.57 24.33 -3.03
N LEU A 29 3.11 24.00 -1.84
CA LEU A 29 4.52 23.67 -1.64
C LEU A 29 4.67 22.57 -0.57
N VAL A 30 5.05 21.37 -0.99
CA VAL A 30 5.43 20.25 -0.11
C VAL A 30 6.95 20.10 -0.14
N SER A 31 7.58 19.86 1.01
CA SER A 31 9.02 19.59 1.03
C SER A 31 9.35 18.27 0.33
N SER A 32 10.52 18.18 -0.32
CA SER A 32 10.97 16.94 -0.94
C SER A 32 11.15 15.80 0.08
N SER A 33 11.42 16.12 1.35
CA SER A 33 11.45 15.16 2.45
C SER A 33 10.07 14.57 2.72
N GLU A 34 9.03 15.39 2.86
CA GLU A 34 7.66 14.89 3.09
C GLU A 34 7.16 14.04 1.91
N VAL A 35 7.48 14.41 0.68
CA VAL A 35 7.14 13.59 -0.50
C VAL A 35 7.88 12.25 -0.43
N SER A 36 9.15 12.24 -0.01
CA SER A 36 9.93 11.01 0.11
C SER A 36 9.37 10.10 1.20
N ASP A 37 8.94 10.65 2.33
CA ASP A 37 8.36 9.89 3.45
C ASP A 37 7.04 9.23 3.02
N VAL A 38 6.14 9.97 2.38
CA VAL A 38 4.89 9.42 1.85
C VAL A 38 5.15 8.30 0.83
N LEU A 39 6.11 8.48 -0.09
CA LEU A 39 6.47 7.44 -1.05
C LEU A 39 7.04 6.18 -0.37
N LEU A 40 7.76 6.36 0.74
CA LEU A 40 8.35 5.26 1.52
C LEU A 40 7.28 4.49 2.30
N ASP A 41 6.27 5.18 2.83
CA ASP A 41 5.10 4.58 3.46
C ASP A 41 4.26 3.79 2.45
N VAL A 42 3.97 4.36 1.28
CA VAL A 42 3.27 3.68 0.18
C VAL A 42 4.00 2.40 -0.24
N ARG A 43 5.32 2.47 -0.44
CA ARG A 43 6.13 1.29 -0.76
C ARG A 43 6.03 0.23 0.32
N SER A 44 6.08 0.62 1.59
CA SER A 44 6.02 -0.31 2.72
C SER A 44 4.66 -1.02 2.80
N LEU A 45 3.57 -0.29 2.57
CA LEU A 45 2.21 -0.86 2.49
C LEU A 45 2.07 -1.83 1.31
N LEU A 46 2.56 -1.46 0.12
CA LEU A 46 2.51 -2.33 -1.05
C LEU A 46 3.36 -3.60 -0.86
N ALA A 47 4.55 -3.48 -0.27
CA ALA A 47 5.40 -4.62 0.03
C ALA A 47 4.77 -5.54 1.08
N ALA A 48 4.05 -5.00 2.07
CA ALA A 48 3.32 -5.81 3.04
C ALA A 48 2.20 -6.61 2.38
N LEU A 49 1.48 -6.03 1.42
CA LEU A 49 0.46 -6.73 0.63
C LEU A 49 1.06 -7.80 -0.30
N GLU A 50 2.23 -7.55 -0.89
CA GLU A 50 2.93 -8.54 -1.74
C GLU A 50 3.43 -9.75 -0.93
N LEU A 51 3.85 -9.53 0.32
CA LEU A 51 4.29 -10.59 1.23
C LEU A 51 3.12 -11.44 1.74
N ASP A 52 1.93 -10.86 1.86
CA ASP A 52 0.70 -11.57 2.24
C ASP A 52 0.14 -12.41 1.08
N GLY A 53 0.32 -11.95 -0.17
CA GLY A 53 -0.17 -12.63 -1.38
C GLY A 53 0.69 -13.77 -1.94
N ASN A 54 1.84 -14.10 -1.34
CA ASN A 54 2.78 -15.10 -1.90
C ASN A 54 2.85 -16.43 -1.12
N VAL A 55 1.79 -16.77 -0.38
CA VAL A 55 1.69 -18.04 0.37
C VAL A 55 0.95 -19.10 -0.45
N GLU A 56 1.61 -19.71 -1.45
CA GLU A 56 1.40 -21.11 -1.87
C GLU A 56 2.35 -21.49 -3.03
N ALA A 57 3.47 -22.13 -2.71
CA ALA A 57 4.07 -23.12 -3.62
C ALA A 57 4.52 -24.31 -2.78
N PRO A 58 3.64 -25.29 -2.49
CA PRO A 58 4.09 -26.55 -1.94
C PRO A 58 4.93 -27.23 -3.01
N SER A 59 6.22 -27.38 -2.75
CA SER A 59 7.09 -28.27 -3.51
C SER A 59 6.65 -29.71 -3.24
N PRO A 60 6.17 -30.48 -4.24
CA PRO A 60 6.01 -31.91 -4.08
C PRO A 60 7.29 -32.58 -4.57
N ASN A 61 7.96 -33.25 -3.63
CA ASN A 61 8.91 -34.31 -3.92
C ASN A 61 8.15 -35.55 -4.44
#